data_AF-A0A969G959-F1
#
_entry.id   AF-A0A969G959-F1
#
_cell.length_a   1.000
_cell.length_b   1.000
_cell.length_c   1.000
_cell.angle_alpha   90.00
_cell.angle_beta   90.00
_cell.angle_gamma   90.00
#
_symmetry.space_group_name_H-M   'P 1'
#
loop_
_entity.id
_entity.type
_entity.pdbx_description
1 polymer ?
#
loop_
_entity_poly.entity_id
_entity_poly.type
_entity_poly.pdbx_seq_one_letter_code
_entity_poly.pdbx_strand_id
1 'polypeptide(L)'
;MAAPKRQPRRFNGLTYRELQRHNRSRRSQLPKEQQRQIKQAGLCNLGWANVIDLYHQLAVLETAREVTREEAREAALDAALPCLEDLFLEADRIGNQYQTAGEQDSFQQQMADIASDISSLIDQQFPDTEPEIISFTPPRRRK
;
A
#
# COMPACT_ATOMS: atom_id res chain seq x y z
N MET A 1 2.77 -33.75 -57.90
CA MET A 1 1.82 -33.28 -56.87
C MET A 1 2.54 -33.25 -55.54
N ALA A 2 2.93 -32.08 -55.02
CA ALA A 2 3.64 -31.99 -53.74
C ALA A 2 2.66 -32.24 -52.58
N ALA A 3 3.02 -33.14 -51.65
CA ALA A 3 2.20 -33.43 -50.49
C ALA A 3 1.97 -32.17 -49.62
N PRO A 4 0.77 -31.98 -49.05
CA PRO A 4 0.50 -30.83 -48.19
C PRO A 4 1.40 -30.88 -46.96
N LYS A 5 2.19 -29.83 -46.74
CA LYS A 5 3.04 -29.69 -45.56
C LYS A 5 2.15 -29.65 -44.32
N ARG A 6 2.32 -30.63 -43.41
CA ARG A 6 1.63 -30.65 -42.11
C ARG A 6 2.05 -29.41 -41.33
N GLN A 7 1.08 -28.55 -40.98
CA GLN A 7 1.36 -27.42 -40.12
C GLN A 7 1.77 -27.92 -38.73
N PRO A 8 2.82 -27.35 -38.11
CA PRO A 8 3.22 -27.74 -36.77
C PRO A 8 2.13 -27.34 -35.77
N ARG A 9 1.89 -28.18 -34.76
CA ARG A 9 1.02 -27.83 -33.63
C ARG A 9 1.56 -26.56 -32.95
N ARG A 10 0.66 -25.61 -32.68
CA ARG A 10 0.95 -24.33 -32.04
C ARG A 10 0.05 -24.13 -30.83
N PHE A 11 0.56 -23.43 -29.84
CA PHE A 11 -0.17 -23.02 -28.64
C PHE A 11 0.18 -21.55 -28.36
N ASN A 12 -0.82 -20.67 -28.26
CA ASN A 12 -0.62 -19.22 -28.18
C ASN A 12 0.34 -18.66 -29.23
N GLY A 13 0.26 -19.16 -30.47
CA GLY A 13 1.17 -18.76 -31.56
C GLY A 13 2.58 -19.37 -31.49
N LEU A 14 2.95 -20.01 -30.38
CA LEU A 14 4.27 -20.61 -30.15
C LEU A 14 4.30 -22.08 -30.58
N THR A 15 5.43 -22.50 -31.15
CA THR A 15 5.75 -23.91 -31.38
C THR A 15 6.23 -24.59 -30.08
N TYR A 16 6.30 -25.92 -30.09
CA TYR A 16 6.77 -26.69 -28.93
C TYR A 16 8.11 -26.22 -28.36
N ARG A 17 9.10 -26.03 -29.23
CA ARG A 17 10.46 -25.62 -28.81
C ARG A 17 10.49 -24.21 -28.26
N GLU A 18 9.69 -23.31 -28.85
CA GLU A 18 9.57 -21.93 -28.37
C GLU A 18 8.89 -21.90 -27.00
N LEU A 19 7.80 -22.66 -26.83
CA LEU A 19 7.09 -22.75 -25.55
C LEU A 19 7.97 -23.35 -24.44
N GLN A 20 8.78 -24.37 -24.75
CA GLN A 20 9.78 -24.91 -23.81
C GLN A 20 10.81 -23.86 -23.38
N ARG A 21 11.34 -23.08 -24.33
CA ARG A 21 12.30 -21.99 -24.04
C ARG A 21 11.65 -20.90 -23.19
N HIS A 22 10.42 -20.52 -23.54
CA HIS A 22 9.63 -19.53 -22.82
C HIS A 22 9.38 -19.96 -21.37
N ASN A 23 8.91 -21.20 -21.15
CA ASN A 23 8.72 -21.77 -19.82
C ASN A 23 10.02 -21.83 -19.02
N ARG A 24 11.15 -22.15 -19.67
CA ARG A 24 12.46 -22.18 -19.00
C ARG A 24 12.88 -20.80 -18.51
N SER A 25 12.69 -19.78 -19.35
CA SER A 25 13.00 -18.39 -19.02
C SER A 25 12.12 -17.90 -17.86
N ARG A 26 10.80 -18.03 -17.97
CA ARG A 26 9.84 -17.68 -16.90
C ARG A 26 10.15 -18.38 -15.59
N ARG A 27 10.35 -19.71 -15.63
CA ARG A 27 10.69 -20.49 -14.43
C ARG A 27 11.97 -20.01 -13.74
N SER A 28 12.96 -19.53 -14.50
CA SER A 28 14.21 -18.99 -13.92
C SER A 28 14.04 -17.65 -13.20
N GLN A 29 13.01 -16.87 -13.56
CA GLN A 29 12.68 -15.59 -12.94
C GLN A 29 11.85 -15.75 -11.65
N LEU A 30 11.34 -16.96 -11.38
CA LEU A 30 10.62 -17.26 -10.15
C LEU A 30 11.57 -17.50 -8.97
N PRO A 31 11.15 -17.24 -7.71
CA PRO A 31 11.91 -17.56 -6.52
C PRO A 31 12.12 -19.07 -6.38
N LYS A 32 13.18 -19.46 -5.67
CA LYS A 32 13.57 -20.87 -5.48
C LYS A 32 12.44 -21.71 -4.87
N GLU A 33 11.61 -21.14 -4.00
CA GLU A 33 10.48 -21.83 -3.38
C GLU A 33 9.40 -22.20 -4.40
N GLN A 34 8.98 -21.25 -5.23
CA GLN A 34 8.01 -21.50 -6.30
C GLN A 34 8.58 -22.49 -7.33
N GLN A 35 9.88 -22.41 -7.64
CA GLN A 35 10.53 -23.41 -8.50
C GLN A 35 10.49 -24.83 -7.93
N ARG A 36 10.60 -24.97 -6.59
CA ARG A 36 10.45 -26.25 -5.86
C ARG A 36 9.00 -26.73 -5.89
N GLN A 37 8.02 -25.87 -5.67
CA GLN A 37 6.60 -26.21 -5.75
C GLN A 37 6.23 -26.76 -7.13
N ILE A 38 6.68 -26.10 -8.21
CA ILE A 38 6.49 -26.59 -9.59
C ILE A 38 7.12 -27.98 -9.78
N LYS A 39 8.30 -28.22 -9.16
CA LYS A 39 8.98 -29.51 -9.22
C LYS A 39 8.21 -30.60 -8.45
N GLN A 40 7.65 -30.26 -7.29
CA GLN A 40 6.83 -31.16 -6.47
C GLN A 40 5.51 -31.51 -7.15
N ALA A 41 4.92 -30.57 -7.89
CA ALA A 41 3.71 -30.78 -8.70
C ALA A 41 3.95 -31.63 -9.97
N GLY A 42 5.18 -32.06 -10.24
CA GLY A 42 5.50 -32.89 -11.42
C GLY A 42 5.49 -32.13 -12.76
N LEU A 43 5.32 -30.81 -12.75
CA LEU A 43 5.23 -29.99 -13.95
C LEU A 43 6.61 -29.85 -14.63
N CYS A 44 6.70 -30.37 -15.86
CA CYS A 44 7.95 -30.49 -16.59
C CYS A 44 7.79 -30.10 -18.06
N ASN A 45 8.91 -29.72 -18.69
CA ASN A 45 8.96 -29.34 -20.10
C ASN A 45 9.01 -30.58 -21.04
N LEU A 46 8.27 -31.64 -20.72
CA LEU A 46 8.28 -32.89 -21.47
C LEU A 46 6.85 -33.29 -21.84
N GLY A 47 6.60 -33.42 -23.14
CA GLY A 47 5.26 -33.71 -23.65
C GLY A 47 4.43 -32.43 -23.82
N TRP A 48 3.56 -32.43 -24.82
CA TRP A 48 2.84 -31.21 -25.22
C TRP A 48 1.89 -30.72 -24.13
N ALA A 49 1.13 -31.63 -23.50
CA ALA A 49 0.21 -31.31 -22.41
C ALA A 49 0.94 -30.69 -21.21
N ASN A 50 1.96 -31.37 -20.68
CA ASN A 50 2.71 -30.87 -19.52
C ASN A 50 3.40 -29.52 -19.77
N VAL A 51 3.85 -29.24 -21.00
CA VAL A 51 4.43 -27.93 -21.35
C VAL A 51 3.37 -26.84 -21.32
N ILE A 52 2.14 -27.15 -21.75
CA ILE A 52 1.00 -26.22 -21.68
C ILE A 52 0.56 -26.02 -20.23
N ASP A 53 0.45 -27.09 -19.44
CA ASP A 53 0.07 -27.02 -18.03
C ASP A 53 1.10 -26.21 -17.23
N LEU A 54 2.39 -26.43 -17.50
CA LEU A 54 3.47 -25.63 -16.93
C LEU A 54 3.36 -24.15 -17.34
N TYR A 55 3.00 -23.87 -18.59
CA TYR A 55 2.82 -22.49 -19.05
C TYR A 55 1.70 -21.78 -18.27
N HIS A 56 0.56 -22.43 -18.08
CA HIS A 56 -0.55 -21.87 -17.30
C HIS A 56 -0.16 -21.65 -15.84
N GLN A 57 0.48 -22.64 -15.21
CA GLN A 57 0.91 -22.50 -13.81
C GLN A 57 1.92 -21.37 -13.63
N LEU A 58 2.86 -21.20 -14.56
CA LEU A 58 3.81 -20.09 -14.55
C LEU A 58 3.10 -18.74 -14.70
N ALA A 59 2.10 -18.65 -15.57
CA ALA A 59 1.31 -17.42 -15.72
C ALA A 59 0.56 -17.06 -14.42
N VAL A 60 -0.07 -18.04 -13.76
CA VAL A 60 -0.76 -17.82 -12.47
C VAL A 60 0.20 -17.32 -11.38
N LEU A 61 1.41 -17.89 -11.32
CA LEU A 61 2.41 -17.47 -10.34
C LEU A 61 2.95 -16.06 -10.62
N GLU A 62 3.05 -15.67 -11.88
CA GLU A 62 3.44 -14.31 -12.25
C GLU A 62 2.36 -13.30 -11.90
N THR A 63 1.10 -13.56 -12.26
CA THR A 63 -0.03 -12.68 -11.90
C THR A 63 -0.17 -12.54 -10.39
N ALA A 64 0.00 -13.62 -9.62
CA ALA A 64 -0.04 -13.55 -8.16
C ALA A 64 1.04 -12.62 -7.58
N ARG A 65 2.25 -12.62 -8.17
CA ARG A 65 3.35 -11.75 -7.73
C ARG A 65 3.11 -10.29 -8.10
N GLU A 66 2.50 -10.03 -9.24
CA GLU A 66 2.13 -8.67 -9.64
C GLU A 66 1.12 -8.09 -8.64
N VAL A 67 0.08 -8.84 -8.30
CA VAL A 67 -0.91 -8.44 -7.28
C VAL A 67 -0.24 -8.16 -5.94
N THR A 68 0.58 -9.07 -5.41
CA THR A 68 1.28 -8.84 -4.12
C THR A 68 2.20 -7.62 -4.17
N ARG A 69 2.80 -7.32 -5.33
CA ARG A 69 3.64 -6.14 -5.51
C ARG A 69 2.83 -4.85 -5.54
N GLU A 70 1.67 -4.87 -6.17
CA GLU A 70 0.73 -3.75 -6.19
C GLU A 70 0.18 -3.48 -4.79
N GLU A 71 -0.27 -4.52 -4.08
CA GLU A 71 -0.69 -4.43 -2.68
C GLU A 71 0.41 -3.85 -1.78
N ALA A 72 1.65 -4.32 -1.95
CA ALA A 72 2.79 -3.79 -1.19
C ALA A 72 3.10 -2.32 -1.54
N ARG A 73 2.85 -1.91 -2.79
CA ARG A 73 3.03 -0.51 -3.22
C ARG A 73 1.94 0.38 -2.64
N GLU A 74 0.69 -0.07 -2.63
CA GLU A 74 -0.43 0.65 -1.99
C GLU A 74 -0.18 0.80 -0.50
N ALA A 75 0.19 -0.29 0.20
CA ALA A 75 0.53 -0.24 1.61
C ALA A 75 1.71 0.70 1.90
N ALA A 76 2.71 0.74 1.02
CA ALA A 76 3.82 1.69 1.14
C ALA A 76 3.40 3.14 0.88
N LEU A 77 2.42 3.38 0.01
CA LEU A 77 1.86 4.70 -0.26
C LEU A 77 1.04 5.20 0.93
N ASP A 78 0.20 4.33 1.51
CA ASP A 78 -0.56 4.62 2.72
C ASP A 78 0.36 4.92 3.91
N ALA A 79 1.46 4.17 4.05
CA ALA A 79 2.48 4.44 5.06
C ALA A 79 3.29 5.73 4.79
N ALA A 80 3.33 6.19 3.54
CA ALA A 80 4.05 7.40 3.14
C ALA A 80 3.14 8.65 3.10
N LEU A 81 1.82 8.50 3.19
CA LEU A 81 0.91 9.63 3.37
C LEU A 81 1.18 10.24 4.75
N PRO A 82 1.34 11.57 4.84
CA PRO A 82 1.46 12.25 6.13
C PRO A 82 0.25 11.88 7.01
N CYS A 83 0.48 11.75 8.31
CA CYS A 83 -0.63 11.61 9.25
C CYS A 83 -1.56 12.82 9.11
N LEU A 84 -2.84 12.65 9.41
CA LEU A 84 -3.81 13.75 9.40
C LEU A 84 -3.31 14.95 10.23
N GLU A 85 -2.67 14.68 11.37
CA GLU A 85 -2.06 15.69 12.23
C GLU A 85 -0.92 16.45 11.53
N ASP A 86 -0.03 15.75 10.81
CA ASP A 86 1.05 16.39 10.04
C ASP A 86 0.47 17.31 8.94
N LEU A 87 -0.61 16.85 8.29
CA LEU A 87 -1.31 17.59 7.25
C LEU A 87 -2.00 18.84 7.81
N PHE A 88 -2.56 18.77 9.02
CA PHE A 88 -3.08 19.93 9.75
C PHE A 88 -1.97 20.91 10.14
N LEU A 89 -0.84 20.43 10.65
CA LEU A 89 0.31 21.29 11.00
C LEU A 89 0.90 21.97 9.77
N GLU A 90 0.99 21.27 8.63
CA GLU A 90 1.41 21.86 7.37
C GLU A 90 0.41 22.89 6.85
N ALA A 91 -0.88 22.57 6.87
CA ALA A 91 -1.93 23.50 6.47
C ALA A 91 -1.92 24.77 7.33
N ASP A 92 -1.74 24.64 8.64
CA ASP A 92 -1.64 25.76 9.58
C ASP A 92 -0.38 26.59 9.34
N ARG A 93 0.78 25.95 9.11
CA ARG A 93 2.02 26.64 8.71
C ARG A 93 1.85 27.42 7.41
N ILE A 94 1.18 26.87 6.42
CA ILE A 94 0.89 27.53 5.14
C ILE A 94 -0.11 28.68 5.36
N GLY A 95 -1.16 28.48 6.15
CA GLY A 95 -2.12 29.52 6.51
C GLY A 95 -1.45 30.73 7.16
N ASN A 96 -0.50 30.47 8.07
CA ASN A 96 0.30 31.49 8.73
C ASN A 96 1.24 32.26 7.79
N GLN A 97 1.59 31.73 6.61
CA GLN A 97 2.44 32.45 5.65
C GLN A 97 1.71 33.57 4.92
N TYR A 98 0.37 33.51 4.84
CA TYR A 98 -0.43 34.47 4.08
C TYR A 98 -1.20 35.45 4.95
N GLN A 99 -1.17 35.29 6.27
CA GLN A 99 -1.81 36.18 7.21
C GLN A 99 -0.84 37.25 7.70
N THR A 100 -1.34 38.47 7.83
CA THR A 100 -0.61 39.52 8.53
C THR A 100 -0.74 39.35 10.05
N ALA A 101 0.22 39.91 10.81
CA ALA A 101 0.19 39.83 12.28
C ALA A 101 -1.13 40.35 12.88
N GLY A 102 -1.70 41.42 12.30
CA GLY A 102 -2.99 41.96 12.76
C GLY A 102 -4.18 41.04 12.49
N GLU A 103 -4.16 40.28 11.40
CA GLU A 103 -5.20 39.27 11.12
C GLU A 103 -5.09 38.09 12.07
N GLN A 104 -3.87 37.64 12.38
CA GLN A 104 -3.61 36.59 13.37
C GLN A 104 -4.10 36.99 14.77
N ASP A 105 -3.76 38.21 15.21
CA ASP A 105 -4.19 38.73 16.51
C ASP A 105 -5.72 38.85 16.58
N SER A 106 -6.36 39.33 15.51
CA SER A 106 -7.82 39.44 15.47
C SER A 106 -8.52 38.08 15.51
N PHE A 107 -7.97 37.07 14.83
CA PHE A 107 -8.48 35.71 14.85
C PHE A 107 -8.29 35.07 16.22
N GLN A 108 -7.12 35.24 16.85
CA GLN A 108 -6.86 34.71 18.19
C GLN A 108 -7.75 35.36 19.25
N GLN A 109 -8.02 36.67 19.14
CA GLN A 109 -8.97 37.34 20.03
C GLN A 109 -10.39 36.77 19.87
N GLN A 110 -10.89 36.65 18.64
CA GLN A 110 -12.21 36.06 18.38
C GLN A 110 -12.30 34.61 18.87
N MET A 111 -11.25 33.82 18.65
CA MET A 111 -11.19 32.43 19.12
C MET A 111 -11.20 32.35 20.65
N ALA A 112 -10.45 33.24 21.33
CA ALA A 112 -10.42 33.31 22.79
C ALA A 112 -11.79 33.70 23.37
N ASP A 113 -12.48 34.65 22.74
CA ASP A 113 -13.82 35.07 23.13
C ASP A 113 -14.82 33.91 23.01
N ILE A 114 -14.82 33.22 21.86
CA ILE A 114 -15.68 32.06 21.63
C ILE A 114 -15.36 30.92 22.61
N ALA A 115 -14.08 30.65 22.89
CA ALA A 115 -13.67 29.62 23.85
C ALA A 115 -14.09 29.96 25.30
N SER A 116 -14.06 31.25 25.65
CA SER A 116 -14.56 31.75 26.93
C SER A 116 -16.08 31.58 27.04
N ASP A 117 -16.82 31.87 25.98
CA ASP A 117 -18.27 31.68 25.92
C ASP A 117 -18.65 30.21 26.05
N ILE A 118 -17.93 29.33 25.34
CA ILE A 118 -18.12 27.88 25.44
C ILE A 118 -17.82 27.40 26.86
N SER A 119 -16.72 27.83 27.47
CA SER A 119 -16.38 27.48 28.86
C SER A 119 -17.48 27.92 29.82
N SER A 120 -17.99 29.15 29.66
CA SER A 120 -19.08 29.69 30.48
C SER A 120 -20.38 28.89 30.32
N LEU A 121 -20.68 28.41 29.10
CA LEU A 121 -21.83 27.55 28.85
C LEU A 121 -21.65 26.15 29.44
N ILE A 122 -20.44 25.59 29.38
CA ILE A 122 -20.11 24.31 30.02
C ILE A 122 -20.31 24.42 31.53
N ASP A 123 -19.80 25.47 32.16
CA ASP A 123 -19.95 25.71 33.60
C ASP A 123 -21.43 25.86 34.01
N GLN A 124 -22.26 26.49 33.15
CA GLN A 124 -23.70 26.61 33.37
C GLN A 124 -24.45 25.28 33.22
N GLN A 125 -24.07 24.44 32.24
CA GLN A 125 -24.73 23.15 32.01
C GLN A 125 -24.26 22.05 32.95
N PHE A 126 -23.06 22.18 33.51
CA PHE A 126 -22.42 21.17 34.34
C PHE A 126 -21.83 21.76 35.63
N PRO A 127 -22.65 22.35 36.52
CA PRO A 127 -22.18 23.07 37.72
C PRO A 127 -21.46 22.17 38.74
N ASP A 128 -21.70 20.85 38.71
CA ASP A 128 -21.08 19.87 39.61
C ASP A 128 -19.80 19.23 39.04
N THR A 129 -19.33 19.67 37.86
CA THR A 129 -18.14 19.09 37.23
C THR A 129 -16.88 19.74 37.78
N GLU A 130 -16.17 19.04 38.65
CA GLU A 130 -14.80 19.42 39.02
C GLU A 130 -13.87 19.20 37.81
N PRO A 131 -13.16 20.23 37.32
CA PRO A 131 -12.22 20.05 36.23
C PRO A 131 -11.03 19.20 36.71
N GLU A 132 -10.86 18.01 36.14
CA GLU A 132 -9.65 17.19 36.35
C GLU A 132 -8.46 17.85 35.65
N ILE A 133 -7.64 18.57 36.42
CA ILE A 133 -6.39 19.16 35.92
C ILE A 133 -5.30 18.08 35.87
N ILE A 134 -5.07 17.53 34.68
CA ILE A 134 -3.96 16.60 34.43
C ILE A 134 -2.67 17.43 34.28
N SER A 135 -1.82 17.41 35.30
CA SER A 135 -0.48 18.03 35.24
C SER A 135 0.54 17.09 34.62
N PHE A 136 1.11 17.49 33.48
CA PHE A 136 2.20 16.75 32.80
C PHE A 136 3.59 17.03 33.39
N THR A 137 3.67 17.57 34.60
CA THR A 137 4.95 17.89 35.23
C THR A 137 5.61 16.59 35.72
N PRO A 138 6.80 16.21 35.22
CA PRO A 138 7.46 14.98 35.65
C PRO A 138 7.83 15.08 37.14
N PRO A 139 7.63 14.01 37.94
CA PRO A 139 7.95 14.05 39.36
C PRO A 139 9.44 14.28 39.56
N ARG A 140 9.79 15.35 40.29
CA ARG A 140 11.18 15.63 40.70
C ARG A 140 11.68 14.46 41.56
N ARG A 141 12.58 13.65 41.01
CA ARG A 141 13.34 12.66 41.77
C ARG A 141 14.17 13.39 42.83
N ARG A 142 13.84 13.22 44.11
CA ARG A 142 14.70 13.64 45.22
C ARG A 142 15.93 12.72 45.24
N LYS A 143 17.12 13.32 45.29
CA LYS A 143 18.40 12.62 45.49
C LYS A 143 18.52 12.14 46.93
#